data_AF-A0A1I1ZP65-F1
#
_entry.id   AF-A0A1I1ZP65-F1
#
_cell.length_a   1.000
_cell.length_b   1.000
_cell.length_c   1.000
_cell.angle_alpha   90.00
_cell.angle_beta   90.00
_cell.angle_gamma   90.00
#
_symmetry.space_group_name_H-M   'P 1'
#
loop_
_entity.id
_entity.type
_entity.pdbx_description
1 polymer ?
#
loop_
_entity_poly.entity_id
_entity_poly.type
_entity_poly.pdbx_seq_one_letter_code
_entity_poly.pdbx_strand_id
1 'polypeptide(L)'
;MGTLSEQAAEEFIAARAFSPGLPGFVGIAVDLLVDPAWAPAGRRSLRHGFLDARSPQVLVVSGPPSPGLEVALRRMNDDLAASTRIVDRHRLTVLPQAAGTAHPDGPPHAFGTATAGVRVGLEAGLDGGGPLGLPRRWKLAHLLAPVLAAAFANSPLRHGRPAGWRSVRQALRRDLPVLPPDGDPREAWAAYVMDTPAGAGTTPRQTLRAGGRLTTADLDRHIAALRPPVAARGHLEIDAADRQPGTGWRIPATVTAVLLDDPRAAEEATAATAHLADEPALWDRAARDALTDPVLAAAARDCFLTAYAALSRQGVSRELRDAVADFTERYVYRSRCPADDILDGVAAHP
;
A
#
# COMPACT_ATOMS: atom_id res chain seq x y z
N MET A 1 -24.81 23.75 0.99
CA MET A 1 -23.36 23.61 0.72
C MET A 1 -23.08 24.18 -0.66
N GLY A 2 -22.23 25.21 -0.73
CA GLY A 2 -21.93 25.92 -1.98
C GLY A 2 -21.08 25.07 -2.94
N THR A 3 -21.14 25.42 -4.22
CA THR A 3 -20.26 24.85 -5.25
C THR A 3 -18.86 25.44 -5.14
N LEU A 4 -17.84 24.61 -5.29
CA LEU A 4 -16.44 25.02 -5.18
C LEU A 4 -15.91 25.58 -6.51
N SER A 5 -15.04 26.58 -6.44
CA SER A 5 -14.11 26.92 -7.54
C SER A 5 -12.95 25.91 -7.59
N GLU A 6 -12.16 25.92 -8.67
CA GLU A 6 -10.95 25.10 -8.78
C GLU A 6 -9.97 25.37 -7.64
N GLN A 7 -9.68 26.65 -7.37
CA GLN A 7 -8.83 27.07 -6.26
C GLN A 7 -9.38 26.64 -4.89
N ALA A 8 -10.68 26.82 -4.64
CA ALA A 8 -11.29 26.43 -3.36
C ALA A 8 -11.29 24.90 -3.18
N ALA A 9 -11.36 24.12 -4.26
CA ALA A 9 -11.21 22.68 -4.22
C ALA A 9 -9.77 22.27 -3.86
N GLU A 10 -8.76 22.87 -4.49
CA GLU A 10 -7.35 22.62 -4.19
C GLU A 10 -7.02 22.97 -2.73
N GLU A 11 -7.44 24.13 -2.24
CA GLU A 11 -7.26 24.56 -0.85
C GLU A 11 -7.96 23.60 0.13
N PHE A 12 -9.18 23.15 -0.18
CA PHE A 12 -9.90 22.16 0.63
C PHE A 12 -9.16 20.82 0.73
N ILE A 13 -8.58 20.34 -0.38
CA ILE A 13 -7.82 19.09 -0.42
C ILE A 13 -6.51 19.24 0.36
N ALA A 14 -5.75 20.31 0.10
CA ALA A 14 -4.45 20.56 0.71
C ALA A 14 -4.57 20.69 2.24
N ALA A 15 -5.57 21.42 2.73
CA ALA A 15 -5.82 21.61 4.17
C ALA A 15 -6.11 20.31 4.94
N ARG A 16 -6.54 19.25 4.24
CA ARG A 16 -6.93 17.95 4.83
C ARG A 16 -5.98 16.81 4.47
N ALA A 17 -4.94 17.09 3.68
CA ALA A 17 -3.98 16.10 3.22
C ALA A 17 -3.25 15.42 4.40
N PHE A 18 -2.76 16.22 5.35
CA PHE A 18 -1.98 15.74 6.50
C PHE A 18 -2.33 16.48 7.79
N SER A 19 -2.57 15.72 8.85
CA SER A 19 -2.53 16.21 10.22
C SER A 19 -1.08 16.12 10.72
N PRO A 20 -0.47 17.24 11.16
CA PRO A 20 0.88 17.21 11.72
C PRO A 20 0.95 16.33 12.96
N GLY A 21 2.00 15.54 13.06
CA GLY A 21 2.17 14.62 14.17
C GLY A 21 3.48 13.85 14.10
N LEU A 22 4.07 13.58 15.26
CA LEU A 22 5.33 12.83 15.34
C LEU A 22 5.04 11.32 15.22
N PRO A 23 5.92 10.57 14.52
CA PRO A 23 5.83 9.12 14.45
C PRO A 23 5.58 8.46 15.81
N GLY A 24 4.65 7.50 15.82
CA GLY A 24 4.22 6.86 17.06
C GLY A 24 2.89 6.12 16.96
N PHE A 25 2.04 6.48 15.99
CA PHE A 25 0.83 5.71 15.67
C PHE A 25 0.97 4.97 14.35
N VAL A 26 0.53 3.70 14.36
CA VAL A 26 0.51 2.83 13.19
C VAL A 26 -0.91 2.30 12.98
N GLY A 27 -1.44 2.47 11.78
CA GLY A 27 -2.66 1.85 11.29
C GLY A 27 -2.33 0.76 10.26
N ILE A 28 -3.08 -0.33 10.26
CA ILE A 28 -2.89 -1.45 9.33
C ILE A 28 -4.24 -1.86 8.77
N ALA A 29 -4.31 -2.08 7.46
CA ALA A 29 -5.43 -2.75 6.84
C ALA A 29 -4.94 -3.89 5.93
N VAL A 30 -5.65 -5.01 5.96
CA VAL A 30 -5.35 -6.21 5.18
C VAL A 30 -6.58 -6.58 4.36
N ASP A 31 -6.41 -6.62 3.05
CA ASP A 31 -7.46 -7.04 2.13
C ASP A 31 -7.48 -8.57 2.06
N LEU A 32 -8.66 -9.18 2.18
CA LEU A 32 -8.90 -10.62 1.96
C LEU A 32 -9.62 -10.78 0.62
N LEU A 33 -8.95 -11.40 -0.36
CA LEU A 33 -9.59 -11.82 -1.61
C LEU A 33 -10.33 -13.13 -1.35
N VAL A 34 -11.65 -13.18 -1.59
CA VAL A 34 -12.52 -14.31 -1.23
C VAL A 34 -13.22 -14.95 -2.42
N ASP A 35 -13.41 -16.27 -2.33
CA ASP A 35 -14.16 -17.10 -3.30
C ASP A 35 -15.04 -18.12 -2.57
N PRO A 36 -16.36 -18.24 -2.85
CA PRO A 36 -17.15 -17.39 -3.75
C PRO A 36 -17.21 -15.94 -3.28
N ALA A 37 -17.63 -15.05 -4.19
CA ALA A 37 -17.86 -13.66 -3.87
C ALA A 37 -18.92 -13.52 -2.75
N TRP A 38 -18.62 -12.66 -1.77
CA TRP A 38 -19.49 -12.29 -0.66
C TRP A 38 -19.41 -10.79 -0.39
N ALA A 39 -20.57 -10.13 -0.44
CA ALA A 39 -20.71 -8.70 -0.14
C ALA A 39 -21.51 -8.51 1.17
N PRO A 40 -20.84 -8.36 2.33
CA PRO A 40 -21.53 -7.98 3.56
C PRO A 40 -22.24 -6.63 3.39
N ALA A 41 -23.44 -6.52 3.94
CA ALA A 41 -24.16 -5.26 4.01
C ALA A 41 -23.54 -4.37 5.09
N GLY A 42 -22.77 -3.38 4.67
CA GLY A 42 -22.21 -2.35 5.53
C GLY A 42 -21.02 -2.80 6.40
N ARG A 43 -20.42 -1.83 7.07
CA ARG A 43 -19.26 -2.01 7.94
C ARG A 43 -19.64 -2.73 9.22
N ARG A 44 -18.85 -3.73 9.59
CA ARG A 44 -19.03 -4.54 10.81
C ARG A 44 -17.90 -4.30 11.79
N SER A 45 -18.23 -3.90 13.02
CA SER A 45 -17.23 -3.77 14.08
C SER A 45 -16.59 -5.12 14.43
N LEU A 46 -15.29 -5.10 14.65
CA LEU A 46 -14.50 -6.20 15.19
C LEU A 46 -14.07 -5.84 16.63
N ARG A 47 -13.04 -6.52 17.16
CA ARG A 47 -12.59 -6.30 18.53
C ARG A 47 -11.95 -4.93 18.70
N HIS A 48 -11.14 -4.52 17.74
CA HIS A 48 -10.43 -3.23 17.78
C HIS A 48 -10.82 -2.32 16.62
N GLY A 49 -10.96 -2.88 15.43
CA GLY A 49 -11.29 -2.16 14.21
C GLY A 49 -12.59 -2.63 13.58
N PHE A 50 -12.57 -2.82 12.26
CA PHE A 50 -13.76 -3.22 11.51
C PHE A 50 -13.43 -4.11 10.31
N LEU A 51 -14.43 -4.89 9.92
CA LEU A 51 -14.52 -5.58 8.65
C LEU A 51 -15.43 -4.78 7.72
N ASP A 52 -14.95 -4.51 6.51
CA ASP A 52 -15.72 -3.86 5.44
C ASP A 52 -15.61 -4.70 4.16
N ALA A 53 -16.41 -4.38 3.15
CA ALA A 53 -16.26 -4.94 1.82
C ALA A 53 -16.07 -3.84 0.79
N ARG A 54 -14.95 -3.92 0.08
CA ARG A 54 -14.63 -3.02 -1.03
C ARG A 54 -15.34 -3.45 -2.30
N SER A 55 -15.44 -4.75 -2.51
CA SER A 55 -16.19 -5.39 -3.58
C SER A 55 -16.76 -6.71 -3.05
N PRO A 56 -17.65 -7.37 -3.80
CA PRO A 56 -18.06 -8.73 -3.47
C PRO A 56 -16.89 -9.73 -3.35
N GLN A 57 -15.71 -9.45 -3.89
CA GLN A 57 -14.56 -10.37 -3.80
C GLN A 57 -13.49 -9.89 -2.83
N VAL A 58 -13.54 -8.65 -2.34
CA VAL A 58 -12.48 -8.06 -1.52
C VAL A 58 -13.06 -7.55 -0.21
N LEU A 59 -12.81 -8.33 0.85
CA LEU A 59 -13.04 -7.91 2.22
C LEU A 59 -11.85 -7.09 2.71
N VAL A 60 -12.08 -6.13 3.59
CA VAL A 60 -11.02 -5.32 4.18
C VAL A 60 -11.14 -5.40 5.69
N VAL A 61 -10.13 -5.96 6.32
CA VAL A 61 -9.98 -5.88 7.78
C VAL A 61 -9.10 -4.67 8.05
N SER A 62 -9.62 -3.68 8.78
CA SER A 62 -8.92 -2.44 9.08
C SER A 62 -8.82 -2.25 10.58
N GLY A 63 -7.60 -2.20 11.11
CA GLY A 63 -7.33 -1.87 12.49
C GLY A 63 -7.41 -0.37 12.77
N PRO A 64 -7.60 0.03 14.04
CA PRO A 64 -7.53 1.43 14.44
C PRO A 64 -6.07 1.91 14.48
N PRO A 65 -5.83 3.23 14.37
CA PRO A 65 -4.53 3.81 14.72
C PRO A 65 -4.12 3.35 16.12
N SER A 66 -2.92 2.77 16.24
CA SER A 66 -2.46 2.12 17.46
C SER A 66 -1.11 2.67 17.90
N PRO A 67 -0.89 2.90 19.21
CA PRO A 67 0.35 3.47 19.71
C PRO A 67 1.48 2.44 19.60
N GLY A 68 2.32 2.61 18.58
CA GLY A 68 3.44 1.74 18.26
C GLY A 68 3.06 0.51 17.43
N LEU A 69 4.05 0.02 16.70
CA LEU A 69 3.92 -1.09 15.75
C LEU A 69 3.43 -2.38 16.41
N GLU A 70 3.99 -2.80 17.55
CA GLU A 70 3.58 -4.06 18.22
C GLU A 70 2.12 -4.05 18.68
N VAL A 71 1.60 -2.89 19.12
CA VAL A 71 0.19 -2.76 19.47
C VAL A 71 -0.69 -2.89 18.23
N ALA A 72 -0.29 -2.24 17.12
CA ALA A 72 -0.99 -2.33 15.84
C ALA A 72 -1.04 -3.78 15.34
N LEU A 73 0.09 -4.48 15.34
CA LEU A 73 0.20 -5.87 14.89
C LEU A 73 -0.64 -6.82 15.74
N ARG A 74 -0.62 -6.68 17.08
CA ARG A 74 -1.44 -7.50 17.97
C ARG A 74 -2.93 -7.29 17.73
N ARG A 75 -3.38 -6.03 17.66
CA ARG A 75 -4.79 -5.70 17.41
C ARG A 75 -5.27 -6.22 16.06
N MET A 76 -4.46 -6.03 15.02
CA MET A 76 -4.74 -6.52 13.69
C MET A 76 -4.80 -8.06 13.63
N ASN A 77 -3.94 -8.75 14.40
CA ASN A 77 -3.98 -10.21 14.51
C ASN A 77 -5.29 -10.70 15.16
N ASP A 78 -5.75 -10.06 16.24
CA ASP A 78 -7.02 -10.39 16.89
C ASP A 78 -8.21 -10.21 15.92
N ASP A 79 -8.21 -9.11 15.15
CA ASP A 79 -9.28 -8.78 14.20
C ASP A 79 -9.26 -9.70 12.97
N LEU A 80 -8.08 -10.11 12.48
CA LEU A 80 -7.96 -11.12 11.43
C LEU A 80 -8.46 -12.49 11.91
N ALA A 81 -8.10 -12.91 13.13
CA ALA A 81 -8.60 -14.15 13.71
C ALA A 81 -10.13 -14.13 13.91
N ALA A 82 -10.71 -12.98 14.28
CA ALA A 82 -12.15 -12.80 14.34
C ALA A 82 -12.80 -12.88 12.95
N SER A 83 -12.15 -12.31 11.93
CA SER A 83 -12.61 -12.31 10.54
C SER A 83 -12.60 -13.72 9.92
N THR A 84 -11.63 -14.57 10.27
CA THR A 84 -11.60 -15.97 9.84
C THR A 84 -12.89 -16.70 10.22
N ARG A 85 -13.43 -16.47 11.43
CA ARG A 85 -14.71 -17.08 11.84
C ARG A 85 -15.90 -16.65 10.99
N ILE A 86 -15.85 -15.44 10.43
CA ILE A 86 -16.88 -14.92 9.52
C ILE A 86 -16.72 -15.58 8.15
N VAL A 87 -15.50 -15.63 7.63
CA VAL A 87 -15.13 -16.34 6.40
C VAL A 87 -15.62 -17.79 6.45
N ASP A 88 -15.30 -18.52 7.53
CA ASP A 88 -15.69 -19.93 7.72
C ASP A 88 -17.22 -20.09 7.78
N ARG A 89 -17.90 -19.23 8.55
CA ARG A 89 -19.37 -19.25 8.68
C ARG A 89 -20.06 -19.10 7.32
N HIS A 90 -19.51 -18.27 6.45
CA HIS A 90 -20.04 -18.01 5.11
C HIS A 90 -19.45 -18.96 4.04
N ARG A 91 -18.66 -19.96 4.45
CA ARG A 91 -18.01 -20.94 3.56
C ARG A 91 -17.17 -20.28 2.46
N LEU A 92 -16.50 -19.20 2.82
CA LEU A 92 -15.62 -18.47 1.91
C LEU A 92 -14.20 -19.04 2.01
N THR A 93 -13.51 -19.06 0.88
CA THR A 93 -12.07 -19.36 0.82
C THR A 93 -11.33 -18.05 0.65
N VAL A 94 -10.38 -17.75 1.53
CA VAL A 94 -9.46 -16.63 1.31
C VAL A 94 -8.34 -17.09 0.41
N LEU A 95 -8.24 -16.50 -0.78
CA LEU A 95 -7.21 -16.86 -1.74
C LEU A 95 -5.82 -16.50 -1.20
N PRO A 96 -4.83 -17.39 -1.36
CA PRO A 96 -3.47 -17.14 -0.89
C PRO A 96 -2.72 -16.12 -1.74
N GLN A 97 -3.09 -15.98 -3.03
CA GLN A 97 -2.55 -14.96 -3.93
C GLN A 97 -3.31 -13.64 -3.82
N ALA A 98 -2.61 -12.55 -4.12
CA ALA A 98 -3.14 -11.20 -4.07
C ALA A 98 -3.98 -10.79 -5.29
N ALA A 99 -4.15 -11.64 -6.29
CA ALA A 99 -5.06 -11.43 -7.42
C ALA A 99 -5.67 -12.77 -7.88
N GLY A 100 -6.93 -12.72 -8.30
CA GLY A 100 -7.67 -13.88 -8.81
C GLY A 100 -7.61 -13.96 -10.33
N THR A 101 -8.68 -13.50 -11.00
CA THR A 101 -8.85 -13.59 -12.46
C THR A 101 -8.57 -12.28 -13.20
N ALA A 102 -8.12 -11.25 -12.48
CA ALA A 102 -7.86 -9.93 -13.04
C ALA A 102 -6.85 -10.00 -14.18
N HIS A 103 -7.11 -9.26 -15.26
CA HIS A 103 -6.17 -9.12 -16.36
C HIS A 103 -5.22 -7.95 -16.07
N PRO A 104 -3.90 -8.05 -16.32
CA PRO A 104 -2.96 -6.93 -16.14
C PRO A 104 -3.33 -5.68 -16.95
N ASP A 105 -3.92 -5.86 -18.13
CA ASP A 105 -4.46 -4.78 -18.98
C ASP A 105 -5.97 -4.54 -18.75
N GLY A 106 -6.49 -5.00 -17.62
CA GLY A 106 -7.88 -4.81 -17.24
C GLY A 106 -8.21 -3.34 -16.97
N PRO A 107 -9.51 -2.99 -16.92
CA PRO A 107 -9.92 -1.61 -16.67
C PRO A 107 -9.43 -1.13 -15.28
N PRO A 108 -9.20 0.18 -15.08
CA PRO A 108 -8.65 0.70 -13.83
C PRO A 108 -9.41 0.26 -12.56
N HIS A 109 -10.74 0.14 -12.61
CA HIS A 109 -11.50 -0.30 -11.43
C HIS A 109 -11.19 -1.76 -10.99
N ALA A 110 -10.56 -2.58 -11.83
CA ALA A 110 -10.25 -3.97 -11.54
C ALA A 110 -9.27 -4.15 -10.37
N PHE A 111 -8.31 -3.23 -10.16
CA PHE A 111 -7.44 -3.33 -8.97
C PHE A 111 -8.26 -3.19 -7.68
N GLY A 112 -9.33 -2.40 -7.69
CA GLY A 112 -10.19 -2.16 -6.55
C GLY A 112 -11.13 -3.32 -6.23
N THR A 113 -11.39 -4.20 -7.19
CA THR A 113 -12.43 -5.24 -7.06
C THR A 113 -11.92 -6.67 -7.09
N ALA A 114 -10.72 -6.92 -7.60
CA ALA A 114 -10.21 -8.27 -7.85
C ALA A 114 -8.77 -8.50 -7.33
N THR A 115 -8.26 -7.59 -6.51
CA THR A 115 -6.91 -7.70 -5.92
C THR A 115 -6.91 -7.37 -4.42
N ALA A 116 -5.90 -7.85 -3.71
CA ALA A 116 -5.74 -7.69 -2.26
C ALA A 116 -4.32 -7.23 -1.91
N GLY A 117 -4.21 -6.21 -1.04
CA GLY A 117 -2.94 -5.69 -0.53
C GLY A 117 -2.86 -5.64 0.99
N VAL A 118 -1.71 -5.13 1.47
CA VAL A 118 -1.52 -4.65 2.83
C VAL A 118 -1.31 -3.14 2.78
N ARG A 119 -2.11 -2.41 3.55
CA ARG A 119 -1.98 -0.95 3.71
C ARG A 119 -1.45 -0.59 5.09
N VAL A 120 -0.57 0.39 5.12
CA VAL A 120 0.03 0.93 6.36
C VAL A 120 -0.25 2.41 6.41
N GLY A 121 -0.87 2.87 7.50
CA GLY A 121 -1.08 4.29 7.78
C GLY A 121 -0.15 4.74 8.90
N LEU A 122 0.62 5.80 8.66
CA LEU A 122 1.59 6.35 9.61
C LEU A 122 1.34 7.85 9.82
N GLU A 123 1.79 8.38 10.94
CA GLU A 123 1.80 9.83 11.15
C GLU A 123 2.62 10.52 10.06
N ALA A 124 2.19 11.71 9.64
CA ALA A 124 2.76 12.38 8.48
C ALA A 124 4.14 13.01 8.77
N GLY A 125 4.45 13.29 10.03
CA GLY A 125 5.57 14.14 10.44
C GLY A 125 5.12 15.57 10.78
N LEU A 126 6.06 16.37 11.27
CA LEU A 126 5.87 17.81 11.46
C LEU A 126 6.14 18.56 10.15
N ASP A 127 5.64 19.78 10.00
CA ASP A 127 5.81 20.57 8.77
C ASP A 127 7.27 20.96 8.47
N GLY A 128 8.14 20.94 9.48
CA GLY A 128 9.55 21.29 9.33
C GLY A 128 10.36 20.25 8.56
N GLY A 129 11.52 20.65 8.03
CA GLY A 129 12.44 19.78 7.29
C GLY A 129 13.34 18.87 8.15
N GLY A 130 12.93 18.51 9.37
CA GLY A 130 13.70 17.61 10.24
C GLY A 130 13.74 16.17 9.70
N PRO A 131 14.49 15.23 10.32
CA PRO A 131 14.54 13.83 9.89
C PRO A 131 13.16 13.17 9.81
N LEU A 132 12.23 13.55 10.69
CA LEU A 132 10.83 13.09 10.71
C LEU A 132 9.87 14.14 10.14
N GLY A 133 10.39 15.05 9.32
CA GLY A 133 9.64 16.10 8.66
C GLY A 133 8.75 15.58 7.53
N LEU A 134 7.57 16.18 7.36
CA LEU A 134 6.60 15.81 6.34
C LEU A 134 7.20 15.75 4.92
N PRO A 135 7.95 16.76 4.42
CA PRO A 135 8.51 16.69 3.07
C PRO A 135 9.43 15.48 2.85
N ARG A 136 10.26 15.14 3.85
CA ARG A 136 11.16 13.99 3.77
C ARG A 136 10.42 12.67 3.82
N ARG A 137 9.46 12.53 4.74
CA ARG A 137 8.64 11.31 4.88
C ARG A 137 7.79 11.07 3.64
N TRP A 138 7.20 12.12 3.07
CA TRP A 138 6.45 12.04 1.82
C TRP A 138 7.32 11.55 0.66
N LYS A 139 8.49 12.15 0.46
CA LYS A 139 9.45 11.73 -0.57
C LYS A 139 9.91 10.29 -0.37
N LEU A 140 10.34 9.94 0.85
CA LEU A 140 10.81 8.59 1.18
C LEU A 140 9.72 7.53 0.95
N ALA A 141 8.46 7.80 1.29
CA ALA A 141 7.37 6.86 1.05
C ALA A 141 7.19 6.53 -0.45
N HIS A 142 7.33 7.53 -1.32
CA HIS A 142 7.26 7.32 -2.77
C HIS A 142 8.48 6.57 -3.31
N LEU A 143 9.68 6.87 -2.81
CA LEU A 143 10.90 6.14 -3.17
C LEU A 143 10.88 4.68 -2.70
N LEU A 144 10.27 4.41 -1.54
CA LEU A 144 10.11 3.05 -1.00
C LEU A 144 9.01 2.26 -1.70
N ALA A 145 7.98 2.91 -2.26
CA ALA A 145 6.84 2.20 -2.82
C ALA A 145 7.23 1.14 -3.88
N PRO A 146 8.09 1.43 -4.89
CA PRO A 146 8.55 0.41 -5.84
C PRO A 146 9.32 -0.74 -5.19
N VAL A 147 10.13 -0.45 -4.18
CA VAL A 147 10.91 -1.46 -3.43
C VAL A 147 9.98 -2.40 -2.66
N LEU A 148 8.96 -1.84 -1.98
CA LEU A 148 7.94 -2.60 -1.26
C LEU A 148 7.07 -3.41 -2.23
N ALA A 149 6.67 -2.84 -3.36
CA ALA A 149 5.93 -3.54 -4.41
C ALA A 149 6.70 -4.75 -4.93
N ALA A 150 7.99 -4.58 -5.23
CA ALA A 150 8.85 -5.65 -5.72
C ALA A 150 9.11 -6.73 -4.64
N ALA A 151 9.51 -6.33 -3.44
CA ALA A 151 9.87 -7.27 -2.38
C ALA A 151 8.69 -8.15 -1.93
N PHE A 152 7.48 -7.59 -1.97
CA PHE A 152 6.27 -8.27 -1.51
C PHE A 152 5.35 -8.73 -2.65
N ALA A 153 5.80 -8.75 -3.90
CA ALA A 153 4.98 -9.23 -5.03
C ALA A 153 4.46 -10.67 -4.78
N ASN A 154 3.15 -10.88 -4.89
CA ASN A 154 2.49 -12.15 -4.56
C ASN A 154 1.20 -12.39 -5.39
N SER A 155 1.19 -11.94 -6.65
CA SER A 155 0.06 -12.15 -7.55
C SER A 155 0.49 -12.49 -8.98
N PRO A 156 1.25 -13.60 -9.21
CA PRO A 156 1.81 -13.87 -10.53
C PRO A 156 0.89 -14.63 -11.49
N LEU A 157 -0.25 -15.13 -11.00
CA LEU A 157 -1.13 -16.02 -11.77
C LEU A 157 -2.38 -15.30 -12.26
N ARG A 158 -2.89 -15.76 -13.39
CA ARG A 158 -4.23 -15.49 -13.90
C ARG A 158 -4.84 -16.80 -14.38
N HIS A 159 -6.02 -17.16 -13.84
CA HIS A 159 -6.67 -18.44 -14.12
C HIS A 159 -5.73 -19.65 -13.93
N GLY A 160 -4.91 -19.61 -12.88
CA GLY A 160 -3.93 -20.67 -12.57
C GLY A 160 -2.69 -20.70 -13.45
N ARG A 161 -2.56 -19.81 -14.44
CA ARG A 161 -1.40 -19.74 -15.35
C ARG A 161 -0.55 -18.50 -15.09
N PRO A 162 0.77 -18.54 -15.33
CA PRO A 162 1.62 -17.35 -15.23
C PRO A 162 1.10 -16.20 -16.10
N ALA A 163 0.93 -15.02 -15.50
CA ALA A 163 0.40 -13.84 -16.17
C ALA A 163 1.49 -13.02 -16.88
N GLY A 164 2.78 -13.37 -16.73
CA GLY A 164 3.92 -12.56 -17.19
C GLY A 164 4.27 -11.39 -16.28
N TRP A 165 3.71 -11.37 -15.07
CA TRP A 165 3.97 -10.37 -14.02
C TRP A 165 4.19 -11.10 -12.70
N ARG A 166 5.00 -10.55 -11.80
CA ARG A 166 5.09 -11.03 -10.42
C ARG A 166 3.99 -10.45 -9.54
N SER A 167 3.53 -9.23 -9.87
CA SER A 167 2.35 -8.63 -9.26
C SER A 167 1.37 -8.12 -10.31
N VAL A 168 0.35 -8.91 -10.61
CA VAL A 168 -0.82 -8.46 -11.39
C VAL A 168 -1.50 -7.27 -10.70
N ARG A 169 -1.48 -7.24 -9.36
CA ARG A 169 -2.04 -6.13 -8.60
C ARG A 169 -1.37 -4.79 -8.92
N GLN A 170 -0.03 -4.75 -8.95
CA GLN A 170 0.67 -3.51 -9.32
C GLN A 170 0.65 -3.26 -10.83
N ALA A 171 0.59 -4.31 -11.67
CA ALA A 171 0.47 -4.16 -13.12
C ALA A 171 -0.80 -3.37 -13.52
N LEU A 172 -1.90 -3.55 -12.80
CA LEU A 172 -3.15 -2.79 -12.95
C LEU A 172 -3.04 -1.32 -12.50
N ARG A 173 -1.95 -0.95 -11.82
CA ARG A 173 -1.67 0.38 -11.27
C ARG A 173 -0.46 1.02 -11.94
N ARG A 174 0.03 0.44 -13.06
CA ARG A 174 1.29 0.86 -13.69
C ARG A 174 1.26 2.29 -14.22
N ASP A 175 0.07 2.77 -14.59
CA ASP A 175 -0.16 4.11 -15.12
C ASP A 175 -0.41 5.16 -14.01
N LEU A 176 -0.45 4.75 -12.74
CA LEU A 176 -0.57 5.68 -11.62
C LEU A 176 0.79 6.38 -11.40
N PRO A 177 0.80 7.69 -11.13
CA PRO A 177 2.03 8.36 -10.74
C PRO A 177 2.51 7.81 -9.39
N VAL A 178 3.79 7.44 -9.34
CA VAL A 178 4.41 6.77 -8.20
C VAL A 178 5.42 7.66 -7.49
N LEU A 179 5.92 8.70 -8.16
CA LEU A 179 6.70 9.76 -7.55
C LEU A 179 5.82 11.02 -7.47
N PRO A 180 5.90 11.79 -6.37
CA PRO A 180 5.18 13.04 -6.30
C PRO A 180 5.96 14.09 -7.11
N PRO A 181 5.29 15.12 -7.65
CA PRO A 181 6.02 16.29 -8.14
C PRO A 181 6.85 16.91 -7.00
N ASP A 182 7.96 17.55 -7.36
CA ASP A 182 8.71 18.36 -6.40
C ASP A 182 7.82 19.50 -5.86
N GLY A 183 8.04 19.88 -4.60
CA GLY A 183 7.31 20.96 -3.95
C GLY A 183 6.68 20.56 -2.61
N ASP A 184 5.67 21.32 -2.20
CA ASP A 184 4.94 21.05 -0.96
C ASP A 184 4.09 19.77 -1.09
N PRO A 185 4.16 18.82 -0.13
CA PRO A 185 3.39 17.59 -0.17
C PRO A 185 1.87 17.75 -0.24
N ARG A 186 1.31 18.82 0.33
CA ARG A 186 -0.15 19.08 0.32
C ARG A 186 -0.59 19.59 -1.03
N GLU A 187 0.18 20.49 -1.64
CA GLU A 187 -0.05 20.97 -3.00
C GLU A 187 0.11 19.85 -4.02
N ALA A 188 1.16 19.03 -3.89
CA ALA A 188 1.38 17.84 -4.72
C ALA A 188 0.20 16.86 -4.64
N TRP A 189 -0.32 16.62 -3.43
CA TRP A 189 -1.52 15.79 -3.24
C TRP A 189 -2.78 16.43 -3.85
N ALA A 190 -2.99 17.73 -3.66
CA ALA A 190 -4.13 18.45 -4.23
C ALA A 190 -4.12 18.39 -5.76
N ALA A 191 -2.97 18.63 -6.39
CA ALA A 191 -2.79 18.49 -7.83
C ALA A 191 -3.12 17.06 -8.29
N TYR A 192 -2.55 16.04 -7.64
CA TYR A 192 -2.86 14.64 -7.95
C TYR A 192 -4.37 14.35 -7.89
N VAL A 193 -5.05 14.77 -6.83
CA VAL A 193 -6.50 14.55 -6.67
C VAL A 193 -7.31 15.26 -7.76
N MET A 194 -6.93 16.49 -8.11
CA MET A 194 -7.62 17.30 -9.12
C MET A 194 -7.42 16.78 -10.55
N ASP A 195 -6.28 16.14 -10.81
CA ASP A 195 -5.86 15.69 -12.15
C ASP A 195 -6.02 14.18 -12.38
N THR A 196 -6.44 13.42 -11.36
CA THR A 196 -6.69 11.97 -11.49
C THR A 196 -8.19 11.67 -11.53
N PRO A 197 -8.68 10.89 -12.51
CA PRO A 197 -10.07 10.46 -12.53
C PRO A 197 -10.31 9.29 -11.57
N ALA A 198 -11.47 9.25 -10.91
CA ALA A 198 -11.91 8.07 -10.17
C ALA A 198 -12.47 7.03 -11.17
N GLY A 199 -11.58 6.29 -11.84
CA GLY A 199 -11.94 5.32 -12.88
C GLY A 199 -11.92 5.91 -14.29
N ALA A 200 -12.83 5.48 -15.17
CA ALA A 200 -12.85 5.89 -16.59
C ALA A 200 -13.52 7.26 -16.85
N GLY A 201 -13.71 8.08 -15.82
CA GLY A 201 -14.44 9.35 -15.88
C GLY A 201 -13.57 10.59 -16.14
N THR A 202 -14.17 11.77 -16.00
CA THR A 202 -13.46 13.07 -16.00
C THR A 202 -12.81 13.35 -14.66
N THR A 203 -11.76 14.16 -14.65
CA THR A 203 -11.12 14.61 -13.41
C THR A 203 -11.95 15.73 -12.74
N PRO A 204 -11.76 15.99 -11.43
CA PRO A 204 -12.36 17.15 -10.79
C PRO A 204 -12.03 18.47 -11.52
N ARG A 205 -10.77 18.64 -11.94
CA ARG A 205 -10.33 19.84 -12.67
C ARG A 205 -11.06 20.01 -14.00
N GLN A 206 -11.14 18.94 -14.79
CA GLN A 206 -11.88 18.95 -16.06
C GLN A 206 -13.36 19.29 -15.85
N THR A 207 -13.97 18.71 -14.80
CA THR A 207 -15.38 18.94 -14.47
C THR A 207 -15.65 20.41 -14.16
N LEU A 208 -14.82 21.05 -13.33
CA LEU A 208 -14.96 22.47 -12.98
C LEU A 208 -14.73 23.38 -14.19
N ARG A 209 -13.70 23.11 -14.99
CA ARG A 209 -13.39 23.89 -16.21
C ARG A 209 -14.48 23.81 -17.28
N ALA A 210 -15.22 22.71 -17.32
CA ALA A 210 -16.40 22.56 -18.17
C ALA A 210 -17.67 23.24 -17.60
N GLY A 211 -17.57 23.99 -16.49
CA GLY A 211 -18.72 24.64 -15.84
C GLY A 211 -19.55 23.69 -14.95
N GLY A 212 -19.03 22.48 -14.68
CA GLY A 212 -19.64 21.54 -13.76
C GLY A 212 -19.57 22.00 -12.31
N ARG A 213 -20.41 21.42 -11.45
CA ARG A 213 -20.50 21.77 -10.02
C ARG A 213 -19.96 20.64 -9.17
N LEU A 214 -18.99 20.93 -8.31
CA LEU A 214 -18.52 20.00 -7.27
C LEU A 214 -18.78 20.56 -5.88
N THR A 215 -19.19 19.69 -4.97
CA THR A 215 -19.28 19.98 -3.54
C THR A 215 -18.10 19.35 -2.79
N THR A 216 -17.88 19.77 -1.54
CA THR A 216 -16.89 19.12 -0.67
C THR A 216 -17.18 17.64 -0.45
N ALA A 217 -18.46 17.23 -0.42
CA ALA A 217 -18.86 15.83 -0.30
C ALA A 217 -18.51 15.02 -1.57
N ASP A 218 -18.58 15.64 -2.75
CA ASP A 218 -18.14 15.00 -4.00
C ASP A 218 -16.61 14.82 -3.99
N LEU A 219 -15.86 15.81 -3.52
CA LEU A 219 -14.41 15.70 -3.35
C LEU A 219 -14.03 14.64 -2.31
N ASP A 220 -14.70 14.59 -1.15
CA ASP A 220 -14.47 13.56 -0.13
C ASP A 220 -14.71 12.14 -0.73
N ARG A 221 -15.76 11.96 -1.53
CA ARG A 221 -16.04 10.70 -2.23
C ARG A 221 -14.98 10.38 -3.27
N HIS A 222 -14.57 11.36 -4.07
CA HIS A 222 -13.53 11.22 -5.10
C HIS A 222 -12.19 10.82 -4.48
N ILE A 223 -11.76 11.54 -3.45
CA ILE A 223 -10.56 11.24 -2.65
C ILE A 223 -10.62 9.79 -2.17
N ALA A 224 -11.71 9.37 -1.52
CA ALA A 224 -11.85 8.00 -1.00
C ALA A 224 -11.79 6.91 -2.08
N ALA A 225 -12.13 7.24 -3.34
CA ALA A 225 -12.07 6.30 -4.46
C ALA A 225 -10.67 6.17 -5.09
N LEU A 226 -9.81 7.19 -4.95
CA LEU A 226 -8.43 7.14 -5.45
C LEU A 226 -7.61 6.11 -4.69
N ARG A 227 -6.72 5.40 -5.37
CA ARG A 227 -5.86 4.36 -4.78
C ARG A 227 -4.42 4.40 -5.30
N PRO A 228 -3.72 5.54 -5.18
CA PRO A 228 -2.28 5.57 -5.46
C PRO A 228 -1.50 4.73 -4.45
N PRO A 229 -0.26 4.31 -4.78
CA PRO A 229 0.60 3.56 -3.85
C PRO A 229 0.95 4.33 -2.58
N VAL A 230 0.96 5.66 -2.65
CA VAL A 230 1.16 6.56 -1.51
C VAL A 230 0.07 7.63 -1.55
N ALA A 231 -0.56 7.90 -0.41
CA ALA A 231 -1.67 8.84 -0.32
C ALA A 231 -1.62 9.72 0.93
N ALA A 232 -2.22 10.91 0.83
CA ALA A 232 -2.47 11.81 1.95
C ALA A 232 -3.93 11.68 2.41
N ARG A 233 -4.14 11.15 3.62
CA ARG A 233 -5.47 10.78 4.17
C ARG A 233 -5.75 11.43 5.52
N GLY A 234 -5.17 12.60 5.76
CA GLY A 234 -4.93 13.14 7.11
C GLY A 234 -3.74 12.47 7.81
N HIS A 235 -3.17 11.44 7.19
CA HIS A 235 -1.99 10.69 7.60
C HIS A 235 -1.28 10.21 6.32
N LEU A 236 -0.07 9.67 6.46
CA LEU A 236 0.68 9.07 5.37
C LEU A 236 0.23 7.62 5.17
N GLU A 237 -0.41 7.32 4.04
CA GLU A 237 -0.87 5.97 3.71
C GLU A 237 0.04 5.35 2.63
N ILE A 238 0.51 4.13 2.86
CA ILE A 238 1.31 3.33 1.92
C ILE A 238 0.52 2.06 1.57
N ASP A 239 0.26 1.85 0.27
CA ASP A 239 -0.53 0.76 -0.31
C ASP A 239 0.26 0.04 -1.42
N ALA A 240 1.53 -0.30 -1.20
CA ALA A 240 2.41 -0.88 -2.21
C ALA A 240 2.48 -2.41 -2.18
N ALA A 241 2.39 -3.04 -1.00
CA ALA A 241 2.59 -4.48 -0.85
C ALA A 241 1.34 -5.29 -1.27
N ASP A 242 1.56 -6.39 -1.99
CA ASP A 242 0.53 -7.39 -2.21
C ASP A 242 0.20 -8.10 -0.88
N ARG A 243 -1.03 -8.65 -0.78
CA ARG A 243 -1.41 -9.51 0.34
C ARG A 243 -0.43 -10.68 0.44
N GLN A 244 0.10 -10.89 1.63
CA GLN A 244 0.97 -12.03 1.95
C GLN A 244 0.17 -13.20 2.54
N PRO A 245 0.59 -14.46 2.33
CA PRO A 245 -0.11 -15.63 2.87
C PRO A 245 0.02 -15.72 4.39
N GLY A 246 -0.99 -16.30 5.04
CA GLY A 246 -0.99 -16.56 6.48
C GLY A 246 -0.72 -15.31 7.33
N THR A 247 0.28 -15.40 8.22
CA THR A 247 0.73 -14.28 9.08
C THR A 247 1.76 -13.38 8.41
N GLY A 248 2.12 -13.63 7.14
CA GLY A 248 3.15 -12.90 6.41
C GLY A 248 2.88 -11.41 6.24
N TRP A 249 1.62 -10.95 6.39
CA TRP A 249 1.23 -9.54 6.33
C TRP A 249 1.93 -8.66 7.38
N ARG A 250 2.42 -9.28 8.48
CA ARG A 250 3.17 -8.57 9.53
C ARG A 250 4.49 -8.00 9.00
N ILE A 251 5.10 -8.66 8.01
CA ILE A 251 6.41 -8.29 7.47
C ILE A 251 6.37 -6.98 6.68
N PRO A 252 5.51 -6.81 5.63
CA PRO A 252 5.40 -5.52 4.94
C PRO A 252 4.96 -4.39 5.87
N ALA A 253 4.07 -4.66 6.83
CA ALA A 253 3.68 -3.66 7.82
C ALA A 253 4.86 -3.20 8.69
N THR A 254 5.68 -4.15 9.15
CA THR A 254 6.86 -3.90 9.99
C THR A 254 7.93 -3.14 9.24
N VAL A 255 8.35 -3.64 8.07
CA VAL A 255 9.41 -3.03 7.27
C VAL A 255 9.03 -1.61 6.86
N THR A 256 7.79 -1.39 6.43
CA THR A 256 7.31 -0.04 6.06
C THR A 256 7.33 0.92 7.24
N ALA A 257 6.76 0.53 8.39
CA ALA A 257 6.72 1.39 9.57
C ALA A 257 8.13 1.73 10.06
N VAL A 258 9.01 0.73 10.14
CA VAL A 258 10.38 0.90 10.66
C VAL A 258 11.22 1.81 9.77
N LEU A 259 11.16 1.63 8.45
CA LEU A 259 11.92 2.44 7.51
C LEU A 259 11.49 3.91 7.50
N LEU A 260 10.23 4.20 7.82
CA LEU A 260 9.72 5.56 7.87
C LEU A 260 9.89 6.19 9.27
N ASP A 261 9.61 5.45 10.34
CA ASP A 261 9.47 6.00 11.70
C ASP A 261 10.77 6.01 12.53
N ASP A 262 11.75 5.14 12.23
CA ASP A 262 13.08 5.23 12.86
C ASP A 262 13.93 6.26 12.10
N PRO A 263 14.40 7.36 12.74
CA PRO A 263 15.11 8.43 12.04
C PRO A 263 16.35 7.96 11.28
N ARG A 264 17.12 7.04 11.87
CA ARG A 264 18.33 6.50 11.25
C ARG A 264 17.97 5.58 10.09
N ALA A 265 16.96 4.73 10.25
CA ALA A 265 16.49 3.89 9.15
C ALA A 265 15.97 4.72 7.97
N ALA A 266 15.26 5.82 8.24
CA ALA A 266 14.76 6.72 7.22
C ALA A 266 15.88 7.40 6.41
N GLU A 267 16.95 7.83 7.08
CA GLU A 267 18.12 8.41 6.42
C GLU A 267 18.85 7.38 5.54
N GLU A 268 19.14 6.19 6.08
CA GLU A 268 19.80 5.11 5.34
C GLU A 268 18.94 4.63 4.15
N ALA A 269 17.62 4.49 4.34
CA ALA A 269 16.68 4.11 3.28
C ALA A 269 16.56 5.19 2.20
N THR A 270 16.62 6.48 2.58
CA THR A 270 16.66 7.58 1.61
C THR A 270 17.91 7.49 0.73
N ALA A 271 19.08 7.22 1.32
CA ALA A 271 20.31 7.05 0.56
C ALA A 271 20.23 5.83 -0.37
N ALA A 272 19.73 4.69 0.12
CA ALA A 272 19.58 3.46 -0.65
C ALA A 272 18.64 3.60 -1.86
N THR A 273 17.64 4.49 -1.77
CA THR A 273 16.58 4.64 -2.78
C THR A 273 16.68 5.91 -3.61
N ALA A 274 17.62 6.82 -3.31
CA ALA A 274 17.70 8.13 -3.97
C ALA A 274 17.78 8.04 -5.50
N HIS A 275 18.56 7.10 -6.03
CA HIS A 275 18.77 6.89 -7.46
C HIS A 275 17.52 6.37 -8.20
N LEU A 276 16.55 5.80 -7.48
CA LEU A 276 15.34 5.24 -8.07
C LEU A 276 14.44 6.30 -8.71
N ALA A 277 14.56 7.57 -8.29
CA ALA A 277 13.76 8.65 -8.85
C ALA A 277 14.00 8.87 -10.36
N ASP A 278 15.21 8.54 -10.82
CA ASP A 278 15.64 8.75 -12.20
C ASP A 278 15.50 7.48 -13.06
N GLU A 279 15.01 6.38 -12.48
CA GLU A 279 14.90 5.09 -13.16
C GLU A 279 13.68 5.03 -14.09
N PRO A 280 13.86 4.78 -15.40
CA PRO A 280 12.77 4.75 -16.35
C PRO A 280 11.86 3.53 -16.11
N ALA A 281 10.55 3.77 -16.19
CA ALA A 281 9.51 2.75 -16.05
C ALA A 281 9.62 1.92 -14.75
N LEU A 282 10.20 2.48 -13.69
CA LEU A 282 10.52 1.77 -12.44
C LEU A 282 9.33 0.99 -11.86
N TRP A 283 8.13 1.58 -11.91
CA TRP A 283 6.93 0.93 -11.39
C TRP A 283 6.44 -0.25 -12.24
N ASP A 284 6.59 -0.18 -13.57
CA ASP A 284 6.34 -1.33 -14.46
C ASP A 284 7.31 -2.46 -14.15
N ARG A 285 8.62 -2.15 -14.03
CA ARG A 285 9.65 -3.12 -13.66
C ARG A 285 9.38 -3.74 -12.28
N ALA A 286 8.97 -2.94 -11.29
CA ALA A 286 8.60 -3.43 -9.97
C ALA A 286 7.41 -4.41 -10.00
N ALA A 287 6.42 -4.15 -10.84
CA ALA A 287 5.27 -5.04 -11.01
C ALA A 287 5.61 -6.32 -11.79
N ARG A 288 6.41 -6.18 -12.86
CA ARG A 288 6.74 -7.26 -13.81
C ARG A 288 7.83 -8.16 -13.26
N ASP A 289 8.98 -7.56 -12.97
CA ASP A 289 10.23 -8.24 -12.67
C ASP A 289 10.49 -8.32 -11.16
N ALA A 290 9.86 -7.45 -10.36
CA ALA A 290 10.03 -7.40 -8.92
C ALA A 290 11.52 -7.42 -8.53
N LEU A 291 11.96 -8.35 -7.67
CA LEU A 291 13.37 -8.44 -7.24
C LEU A 291 14.29 -9.18 -8.21
N THR A 292 13.81 -9.65 -9.38
CA THR A 292 14.74 -10.04 -10.45
C THR A 292 15.28 -8.84 -11.23
N ASP A 293 14.65 -7.67 -11.09
CA ASP A 293 15.26 -6.41 -11.50
C ASP A 293 16.45 -6.09 -10.57
N PRO A 294 17.68 -5.96 -11.10
CA PRO A 294 18.87 -5.82 -10.28
C PRO A 294 18.94 -4.49 -9.52
N VAL A 295 18.33 -3.42 -10.04
CA VAL A 295 18.30 -2.09 -9.41
C VAL A 295 17.39 -2.14 -8.19
N LEU A 296 16.17 -2.67 -8.35
CA LEU A 296 15.23 -2.87 -7.24
C LEU A 296 15.76 -3.89 -6.22
N ALA A 297 16.44 -4.94 -6.65
CA ALA A 297 17.05 -5.91 -5.76
C ALA A 297 18.15 -5.32 -4.88
N ALA A 298 18.99 -4.45 -5.44
CA ALA A 298 20.03 -3.75 -4.68
C ALA A 298 19.41 -2.83 -3.62
N ALA A 299 18.48 -1.97 -4.02
CA ALA A 299 17.77 -1.10 -3.08
C ALA A 299 17.01 -1.89 -2.00
N ALA A 300 16.37 -3.01 -2.36
CA ALA A 300 15.68 -3.87 -1.41
C ALA A 300 16.63 -4.49 -0.38
N ARG A 301 17.82 -4.97 -0.78
CA ARG A 301 18.81 -5.52 0.16
C ARG A 301 19.22 -4.49 1.20
N ASP A 302 19.53 -3.27 0.75
CA ASP A 302 19.95 -2.19 1.64
C ASP A 302 18.79 -1.78 2.57
N CYS A 303 17.58 -1.60 2.03
CA CYS A 303 16.40 -1.29 2.84
C CYS A 303 16.08 -2.37 3.88
N PHE A 304 16.15 -3.67 3.53
CA PHE A 304 15.87 -4.75 4.49
C PHE A 304 16.96 -4.86 5.56
N LEU A 305 18.22 -4.65 5.21
CA LEU A 305 19.32 -4.59 6.18
C LEU A 305 19.12 -3.43 7.17
N THR A 306 18.82 -2.24 6.65
CA THR A 306 18.51 -1.05 7.45
C THR A 306 17.28 -1.27 8.34
N ALA A 307 16.19 -1.85 7.81
CA ALA A 307 15.01 -2.18 8.58
C ALA A 307 15.36 -3.15 9.72
N TYR A 308 16.08 -4.23 9.43
CA TYR A 308 16.49 -5.23 10.42
C TYR A 308 17.31 -4.62 11.56
N ALA A 309 18.27 -3.75 11.23
CA ALA A 309 19.12 -3.05 12.19
C ALA A 309 18.33 -2.09 13.11
N ALA A 310 17.12 -1.67 12.71
CA ALA A 310 16.25 -0.77 13.46
C ALA A 310 15.16 -1.48 14.30
N LEU A 311 14.89 -2.77 14.04
CA LEU A 311 13.79 -3.50 14.69
C LEU A 311 13.87 -3.48 16.23
N SER A 312 15.08 -3.64 16.79
CA SER A 312 15.25 -3.63 18.25
C SER A 312 14.95 -2.26 18.88
N ARG A 313 15.32 -1.16 18.22
CA ARG A 313 15.03 0.21 18.67
C ARG A 313 13.54 0.52 18.62
N GLN A 314 12.83 -0.08 17.66
CA GLN A 314 11.37 0.02 17.52
C GLN A 314 10.59 -0.93 18.44
N GLY A 315 11.27 -1.63 19.35
CA GLY A 315 10.63 -2.51 20.34
C GLY A 315 10.00 -3.76 19.72
N VAL A 316 10.44 -4.16 18.52
CA VAL A 316 9.91 -5.34 17.83
C VAL A 316 10.34 -6.62 18.53
N SER A 317 9.36 -7.50 18.76
CA SER A 317 9.55 -8.81 19.38
C SER A 317 10.60 -9.66 18.66
N ARG A 318 11.27 -10.55 19.41
CA ARG A 318 12.29 -11.46 18.83
C ARG A 318 11.70 -12.34 17.73
N GLU A 319 10.52 -12.92 17.96
CA GLU A 319 9.81 -13.74 16.97
C GLU A 319 9.64 -13.01 15.64
N LEU A 320 9.21 -11.75 15.67
CA LEU A 320 9.01 -10.99 14.45
C LEU A 320 10.34 -10.55 13.81
N ARG A 321 11.38 -10.30 14.60
CA ARG A 321 12.73 -10.07 14.06
C ARG A 321 13.25 -11.29 13.32
N ASP A 322 13.09 -12.47 13.90
CA ASP A 322 13.47 -13.74 13.28
C ASP A 322 12.67 -13.94 11.97
N ALA A 323 11.35 -13.69 11.98
CA ALA A 323 10.53 -13.77 10.77
C ALA A 323 10.94 -12.78 9.66
N VAL A 324 11.38 -11.56 10.01
CA VAL A 324 11.93 -10.61 9.02
C VAL A 324 13.28 -11.09 8.47
N ALA A 325 14.15 -11.66 9.31
CA ALA A 325 15.41 -12.26 8.87
C ALA A 325 15.16 -13.42 7.90
N ASP A 326 14.28 -14.36 8.26
CA ASP A 326 13.92 -15.50 7.44
C ASP A 326 13.37 -15.07 6.07
N PHE A 327 12.51 -14.05 6.04
CA PHE A 327 12.01 -13.48 4.79
C PHE A 327 13.14 -12.85 3.95
N THR A 328 14.06 -12.14 4.60
CA THR A 328 15.20 -11.49 3.93
C THR A 328 16.12 -12.54 3.29
N GLU A 329 16.44 -13.62 4.01
CA GLU A 329 17.29 -14.71 3.53
C GLU A 329 16.64 -15.54 2.43
N ARG A 330 15.33 -15.81 2.56
CA ARG A 330 14.59 -16.61 1.59
C ARG A 330 14.37 -15.87 0.27
N TYR A 331 14.11 -14.56 0.33
CA TYR A 331 13.68 -13.79 -0.82
C TYR A 331 14.70 -12.71 -1.21
N VAL A 332 14.89 -11.71 -0.35
CA VAL A 332 15.60 -10.47 -0.71
C VAL A 332 17.07 -10.72 -1.08
N TYR A 333 17.82 -11.49 -0.29
CA TYR A 333 19.22 -11.81 -0.62
C TYR A 333 19.38 -12.71 -1.84
N ARG A 334 18.32 -13.41 -2.24
CA ARG A 334 18.30 -14.26 -3.42
C ARG A 334 17.73 -13.55 -4.66
N SER A 335 17.45 -12.24 -4.59
CA SER A 335 16.78 -11.51 -5.67
C SER A 335 15.45 -12.16 -6.08
N ARG A 336 14.71 -12.66 -5.08
CA ARG A 336 13.42 -13.34 -5.24
C ARG A 336 12.35 -12.64 -4.40
N CYS A 337 11.10 -12.97 -4.67
CA CYS A 337 9.92 -12.55 -3.92
C CYS A 337 8.93 -13.72 -3.79
N PRO A 338 7.86 -13.60 -2.99
CA PRO A 338 6.86 -14.66 -2.82
C PRO A 338 6.24 -15.17 -4.13
N ALA A 339 6.11 -14.31 -5.14
CA ALA A 339 5.63 -14.71 -6.47
C ALA A 339 6.51 -15.78 -7.15
N ASP A 340 7.82 -15.80 -6.89
CA ASP A 340 8.73 -16.79 -7.48
C ASP A 340 8.46 -18.21 -6.96
N ASP A 341 8.11 -18.34 -5.68
CA ASP A 341 7.75 -19.65 -5.10
C ASP A 341 6.46 -20.21 -5.73
N ILE A 342 5.51 -19.34 -6.08
CA ILE A 342 4.28 -19.73 -6.78
C ILE A 342 4.60 -20.16 -8.21
N LEU A 343 5.46 -19.40 -8.91
CA LEU A 343 5.86 -19.71 -10.29
C LEU A 343 6.64 -21.04 -10.36
N ASP A 344 7.58 -21.27 -9.44
CA ASP A 344 8.31 -22.54 -9.33
C ASP A 344 7.35 -23.72 -9.09
N GLY A 345 6.34 -23.52 -8.23
CA GLY A 345 5.32 -24.53 -7.93
C GLY A 345 4.49 -24.94 -9.15
N VAL A 346 4.10 -23.98 -10.00
CA VAL A 346 3.38 -24.22 -11.26
C VAL A 346 4.28 -24.89 -12.29
N ALA A 347 5.55 -24.46 -12.41
CA ALA A 347 6.50 -25.10 -13.33
C ALA A 347 6.79 -26.56 -12.97
N ALA A 348 6.77 -26.91 -11.68
CA ALA A 348 6.93 -28.28 -11.21
C ALA A 348 5.66 -29.16 -11.40
N HIS A 349 4.48 -28.54 -11.57
CA HIS A 349 3.20 -29.22 -11.74
C HIS A 349 2.39 -28.60 -12.91
N PRO A 350 2.82 -28.83 -14.17
CA PRO A 350 2.33 -28.11 -15.35
C PRO A 350 0.86 -28.38 -15.74
#